data_AF-A0A6I2V0M2-F1
#
_entry.id   AF-A0A6I2V0M2-F1
#
_cell.length_a   1.000
_cell.length_b   1.000
_cell.length_c   1.000
_cell.angle_alpha   90.00
_cell.angle_beta   90.00
_cell.angle_gamma   90.00
#
_symmetry.space_group_name_H-M   'P 1'
#
loop_
_entity.id
_entity.type
_entity.pdbx_description
1 polymer ?
#
loop_
_entity_poly.entity_id
_entity_poly.type
_entity_poly.pdbx_seq_one_letter_code
_entity_poly.pdbx_strand_id
1 'polypeptide(L)'
;MNASEKLKALREAKGMSQADCAKAMNIDRTTYAKYENGGSIRRNVEKLAAFFRVSTDYLLGRTDEPGGFQNGDGCGEGKAAGETAVTTVKPKAYVELHRLIDELPHSDVEELLNTAIFKKKKAEQVHEHVDDPDDF
;
A
#
# COMPACT_ATOMS: atom_id res chain seq x y z
N MET A 1 15.73 13.88 0.23
CA MET A 1 14.65 13.51 -0.71
C MET A 1 13.88 14.76 -1.10
N ASN A 2 13.65 14.96 -2.38
CA ASN A 2 12.85 16.08 -2.90
C ASN A 2 11.34 15.73 -2.94
N ALA A 3 10.48 16.74 -3.02
CA ALA A 3 9.02 16.57 -3.08
C ALA A 3 8.56 15.63 -4.22
N SER A 4 9.22 15.73 -5.38
CA SER A 4 8.99 14.87 -6.55
C SER A 4 9.28 13.40 -6.27
N GLU A 5 10.39 13.11 -5.59
CA GLU A 5 10.81 11.75 -5.22
C GLU A 5 9.84 11.15 -4.21
N LYS A 6 9.41 11.95 -3.21
CA LYS A 6 8.41 11.52 -2.22
C LYS A 6 7.08 11.18 -2.88
N LEU A 7 6.62 11.98 -3.85
CA LEU A 7 5.40 11.71 -4.60
C LEU A 7 5.47 10.42 -5.41
N LYS A 8 6.59 10.21 -6.10
CA LYS A 8 6.82 8.98 -6.86
C LYS A 8 6.81 7.76 -5.94
N ALA A 9 7.50 7.84 -4.80
CA ALA A 9 7.52 6.77 -3.80
C ALA A 9 6.13 6.47 -3.23
N LEU A 10 5.33 7.50 -2.91
CA LEU A 10 3.96 7.33 -2.41
C LEU A 10 3.02 6.70 -3.45
N ARG A 11 3.18 7.08 -4.73
CA ARG A 11 2.43 6.47 -5.82
C ARG A 11 2.80 4.99 -6.00
N GLU A 12 4.08 4.68 -6.01
CA GLU A 12 4.59 3.32 -6.13
C GLU A 12 4.16 2.45 -4.94
N ALA A 13 4.14 3.01 -3.73
CA ALA A 13 3.63 2.33 -2.54
C ALA A 13 2.14 1.97 -2.65
N LYS A 14 1.34 2.78 -3.36
CA LYS A 14 -0.07 2.47 -3.68
C LYS A 14 -0.26 1.61 -4.93
N GLY A 15 0.80 1.27 -5.67
CA GLY A 15 0.69 0.50 -6.92
C GLY A 15 -0.04 1.24 -8.05
N MET A 16 -0.18 2.56 -7.97
CA MET A 16 -0.95 3.35 -8.94
C MET A 16 -0.10 3.85 -10.12
N SER A 17 -0.70 3.94 -11.31
CA SER A 17 -0.07 4.65 -12.42
C SER A 17 -0.21 6.17 -12.26
N GLN A 18 0.61 6.95 -12.98
CA GLN A 18 0.46 8.41 -13.01
C GLN A 18 -0.93 8.85 -13.49
N ALA A 19 -1.55 8.08 -14.39
CA ALA A 19 -2.88 8.36 -14.89
C ALA A 19 -3.96 8.08 -13.83
N ASP A 20 -3.80 7.01 -13.04
CA ASP A 20 -4.75 6.64 -12.00
C ASP A 20 -4.71 7.62 -10.83
N CYS A 21 -3.51 8.05 -10.41
CA CYS A 21 -3.38 9.12 -9.43
C CYS A 21 -3.99 10.43 -9.94
N ALA A 22 -3.76 10.78 -11.20
CA ALA A 22 -4.34 11.99 -11.78
C ALA A 22 -5.87 11.94 -11.82
N LYS A 23 -6.46 10.79 -12.21
CA LYS A 23 -7.92 10.57 -12.17
C LYS A 23 -8.48 10.64 -10.75
N ALA A 24 -7.84 9.98 -9.78
CA ALA A 24 -8.27 9.98 -8.39
C ALA A 24 -8.24 11.38 -7.77
N MET A 25 -7.32 12.22 -8.24
CA MET A 25 -7.17 13.61 -7.81
C MET A 25 -7.96 14.63 -8.63
N ASN A 26 -8.66 14.17 -9.67
CA ASN A 26 -9.37 15.00 -10.63
C ASN A 26 -8.49 16.12 -11.23
N ILE A 27 -7.28 15.75 -11.67
CA ILE A 27 -6.34 16.63 -12.37
C ILE A 27 -5.86 15.98 -13.67
N ASP A 28 -5.30 16.78 -14.56
CA ASP A 28 -4.69 16.25 -15.78
C ASP A 28 -3.48 15.36 -15.47
N ARG A 29 -3.34 14.27 -16.23
CA ARG A 29 -2.15 13.40 -16.19
C ARG A 29 -0.85 14.19 -16.34
N THR A 30 -0.83 15.16 -17.24
CA THR A 30 0.34 16.02 -17.49
C THR A 30 0.67 16.89 -16.28
N THR A 31 -0.33 17.33 -15.53
CA THR A 31 -0.18 18.09 -14.29
C THR A 31 0.44 17.21 -13.20
N TYR A 32 -0.05 15.97 -13.03
CA TYR A 32 0.54 15.02 -12.08
C TYR A 32 1.98 14.65 -12.45
N ALA A 33 2.24 14.38 -13.74
CA ALA A 33 3.60 14.09 -14.22
C ALA A 33 4.56 15.27 -14.02
N LYS A 34 4.08 16.53 -14.12
CA LYS A 34 4.89 17.71 -13.78
C LYS A 34 5.32 17.69 -12.32
N TYR A 35 4.47 17.26 -11.39
CA TYR A 35 4.83 17.16 -9.98
C TYR A 35 5.98 16.19 -9.73
N GLU A 36 5.95 15.01 -10.36
CA GLU A 36 7.02 14.02 -10.27
C GLU A 36 8.32 14.47 -10.97
N ASN A 37 8.24 15.43 -11.89
CA ASN A 37 9.40 16.00 -12.60
C ASN A 37 9.92 17.32 -11.97
N GLY A 38 9.52 17.65 -10.74
CA GLY A 38 10.00 18.83 -10.01
C GLY A 38 9.15 20.10 -10.18
N GLY A 39 7.95 19.98 -10.75
CA GLY A 39 6.96 21.05 -10.80
C GLY A 39 6.42 21.41 -9.41
N SER A 40 5.91 22.64 -9.27
CA SER A 40 5.39 23.14 -7.99
C SER A 40 4.09 22.44 -7.60
N ILE A 41 4.13 21.71 -6.48
CA ILE A 41 2.96 21.05 -5.88
C ILE A 41 2.17 21.94 -4.93
N ARG A 42 2.65 23.17 -4.67
CA ARG A 42 2.13 24.04 -3.60
C ARG A 42 0.62 24.30 -3.68
N ARG A 43 0.07 24.45 -4.88
CA ARG A 43 -1.38 24.68 -5.07
C ARG A 43 -2.26 23.46 -4.75
N ASN A 44 -1.70 22.25 -4.83
CA ASN A 44 -2.42 20.99 -4.61
C ASN A 44 -1.84 20.17 -3.46
N VAL A 45 -0.96 20.76 -2.65
CA VAL A 45 -0.23 20.04 -1.59
C VAL A 45 -1.18 19.48 -0.54
N GLU A 46 -2.23 20.21 -0.18
CA GLU A 46 -3.25 19.77 0.78
C GLU A 46 -4.05 18.58 0.24
N LYS A 47 -4.42 18.60 -1.04
CA LYS A 47 -5.10 17.49 -1.70
C LYS A 47 -4.21 16.26 -1.81
N LEU A 48 -2.94 16.44 -2.16
CA LEU A 48 -1.95 15.37 -2.21
C LEU A 48 -1.73 14.77 -0.82
N ALA A 49 -1.57 15.62 0.18
CA ALA A 49 -1.43 15.24 1.58
C ALA A 49 -2.63 14.38 2.02
N ALA A 50 -3.85 14.87 1.83
CA ALA A 50 -5.07 14.14 2.16
C ALA A 50 -5.20 12.81 1.41
N PHE A 51 -4.88 12.80 0.11
CA PHE A 51 -4.95 11.59 -0.72
C PHE A 51 -3.95 10.50 -0.28
N PHE A 52 -2.73 10.90 0.08
CA PHE A 52 -1.69 10.00 0.53
C PHE A 52 -1.65 9.79 2.05
N ARG A 53 -2.54 10.47 2.81
CA ARG A 53 -2.59 10.48 4.28
C ARG A 53 -1.23 10.83 4.93
N VAL A 54 -0.54 11.82 4.37
CA VAL A 54 0.74 12.35 4.86
C VAL A 54 0.66 13.84 5.10
N SER A 55 1.45 14.38 6.03
CA SER A 55 1.52 15.83 6.24
C SER A 55 1.99 16.60 5.01
N THR A 56 1.53 17.85 4.87
CA THR A 56 2.01 18.76 3.84
C THR A 56 3.50 19.05 3.98
N ASP A 57 4.01 19.10 5.22
CA ASP A 57 5.42 19.34 5.49
C ASP A 57 6.30 18.17 5.04
N TYR A 58 5.80 16.93 5.13
CA TYR A 58 6.48 15.78 4.56
C TYR A 58 6.61 15.89 3.04
N LEU A 59 5.50 16.18 2.35
CA LEU A 59 5.48 16.35 0.90
C LEU A 59 6.36 17.49 0.41
N LEU A 60 6.42 18.59 1.17
CA LEU A 60 7.27 19.74 0.85
C LEU A 60 8.74 19.55 1.23
N GLY A 61 9.09 18.43 1.86
CA GLY A 61 10.47 18.13 2.28
C GLY A 61 10.94 18.95 3.49
N ARG A 62 10.01 19.49 4.28
CA ARG A 62 10.32 20.21 5.54
C ARG A 62 10.52 19.25 6.71
N THR A 63 9.96 18.05 6.62
CA THR A 63 10.17 16.95 7.56
C THR A 63 10.34 15.63 6.78
N ASP A 64 11.09 14.70 7.37
CA ASP A 64 11.21 13.32 6.88
C ASP A 64 10.21 12.39 7.55
N GLU A 65 9.54 12.85 8.60
CA GLU A 65 8.45 12.12 9.21
C GLU A 65 7.20 12.31 8.35
N PRO A 66 6.54 11.23 7.88
CA PRO A 66 5.32 11.36 7.09
C PRO A 66 4.22 12.12 7.83
N GLY A 67 4.31 12.24 9.17
CA GLY A 67 3.44 13.05 9.99
C GLY A 67 1.99 12.60 9.82
N GLY A 68 1.55 11.63 10.64
CA GLY A 68 0.17 11.20 10.63
C GLY A 68 -0.73 12.44 10.79
N PHE A 69 -1.74 12.55 9.92
CA PHE A 69 -2.79 13.55 10.08
C PHE A 69 -3.37 13.44 11.49
N GLN A 70 -2.98 14.36 12.37
CA GLN A 70 -3.66 14.55 13.65
C GLN A 70 -4.94 15.32 13.32
N ASN A 71 -6.00 14.59 13.00
CA ASN A 71 -7.33 15.17 12.89
C ASN A 71 -7.78 15.52 14.31
N GLY A 72 -7.55 16.77 14.73
CA GLY A 72 -8.43 17.40 15.70
C GLY A 72 -9.75 17.66 15.00
N ASP A 73 -10.67 16.68 15.03
CA ASP A 73 -12.13 16.79 15.10
C ASP A 73 -12.80 15.47 14.68
N GLY A 74 -13.09 14.64 15.69
CA GLY A 74 -14.34 13.89 15.86
C GLY A 74 -14.71 12.71 14.94
N CYS A 75 -14.73 11.52 15.55
CA CYS A 75 -15.59 10.35 15.28
C CYS A 75 -15.03 9.23 14.39
N GLY A 76 -14.77 8.06 15.00
CA GLY A 76 -14.89 6.76 14.35
C GLY A 76 -13.65 5.87 14.31
N GLU A 77 -13.49 5.06 15.37
CA GLU A 77 -12.98 3.69 15.38
C GLU A 77 -11.51 3.43 14.97
N GLY A 78 -10.76 2.90 15.95
CA GLY A 78 -9.36 2.55 15.81
C GLY A 78 -9.12 1.30 14.95
N LYS A 79 -7.85 1.15 14.52
CA LYS A 79 -6.98 -0.03 14.64
C LYS A 79 -5.55 0.50 14.49
N ALA A 80 -4.70 0.42 15.50
CA ALA A 80 -3.93 -0.74 15.95
C ALA A 80 -2.90 -1.22 14.89
N ALA A 81 -1.65 -1.31 15.34
CA ALA A 81 -0.46 -1.91 14.69
C ALA A 81 -0.02 -1.19 13.40
N GLY A 82 1.16 -0.60 13.33
CA GLY A 82 2.43 -1.27 13.60
C GLY A 82 2.70 -2.22 12.45
N GLU A 83 3.58 -1.83 11.53
CA GLU A 83 4.65 -2.68 10.98
C GLU A 83 5.32 -1.98 9.78
N THR A 84 6.58 -1.66 10.03
CA THR A 84 7.62 -1.35 9.07
C THR A 84 7.77 -2.46 8.03
N ALA A 85 7.75 -2.15 6.73
CA ALA A 85 8.19 -3.08 5.69
C ALA A 85 9.01 -2.28 4.67
N VAL A 86 10.34 -2.33 4.73
CA VAL A 86 11.17 -3.39 4.11
C VAL A 86 10.79 -3.57 2.64
N THR A 87 11.61 -2.98 1.78
CA THR A 87 11.63 -3.15 0.32
C THR A 87 11.87 -4.61 -0.05
N THR A 88 10.81 -5.37 -0.25
CA THR A 88 10.85 -6.68 -0.91
C THR A 88 10.00 -6.58 -2.17
N VAL A 89 10.65 -6.56 -3.33
CA VAL A 89 9.96 -6.49 -4.63
C VAL A 89 9.15 -7.77 -4.80
N LYS A 90 7.82 -7.67 -4.74
CA LYS A 90 6.93 -8.83 -4.83
C LYS A 90 7.01 -9.45 -6.22
N PRO A 91 6.98 -10.79 -6.35
CA PRO A 91 7.10 -11.48 -7.63
C PRO A 91 5.94 -11.11 -8.57
N LYS A 92 6.18 -11.16 -9.89
CA LYS A 92 5.21 -10.78 -10.94
C LYS A 92 3.84 -11.44 -10.78
N ALA A 93 3.80 -12.69 -10.32
CA ALA A 93 2.56 -13.42 -10.05
C ALA A 93 1.70 -12.78 -8.94
N TYR A 94 2.32 -12.18 -7.92
CA TYR A 94 1.62 -11.50 -6.84
C TYR A 94 0.98 -10.21 -7.33
N VAL A 95 1.68 -9.45 -8.16
CA VAL A 95 1.17 -8.19 -8.71
C VAL A 95 -0.04 -8.46 -9.63
N GLU A 96 0.03 -9.50 -10.44
CA GLU A 96 -1.07 -9.88 -11.33
C GLU A 96 -2.30 -10.38 -10.55
N LEU A 97 -2.07 -11.15 -9.48
CA LEU A 97 -3.14 -11.61 -8.60
C LEU A 97 -3.87 -10.42 -7.94
N HIS A 98 -3.12 -9.42 -7.45
CA HIS A 98 -3.72 -8.19 -6.90
C HIS A 98 -4.59 -7.45 -7.91
N ARG A 99 -4.14 -7.37 -9.16
CA ARG A 99 -4.91 -6.75 -10.24
C ARG A 99 -6.20 -7.49 -10.57
N LEU A 100 -6.15 -8.82 -10.59
CA LEU A 100 -7.33 -9.65 -10.91
C LEU A 100 -8.36 -9.67 -9.79
N ILE A 101 -7.91 -9.55 -8.53
CA ILE A 101 -8.81 -9.49 -7.36
C ILE A 101 -9.72 -8.27 -7.41
N ASP A 102 -9.24 -7.13 -7.93
CA ASP A 102 -10.06 -5.91 -8.05
C ASP A 102 -11.19 -6.03 -9.08
N GLU A 103 -11.09 -6.97 -10.02
CA GLU A 103 -12.08 -7.22 -11.08
C GLU A 103 -13.04 -8.38 -10.75
N LEU A 104 -12.78 -9.13 -9.67
CA LEU A 104 -13.57 -10.30 -9.26
C LEU A 104 -14.69 -9.91 -8.26
N PRO A 105 -15.84 -10.62 -8.27
CA PRO A 105 -16.87 -10.42 -7.28
C PRO A 105 -16.38 -10.88 -5.89
N HIS A 106 -16.89 -10.23 -4.84
CA HIS A 106 -16.48 -10.48 -3.44
C HIS A 106 -16.57 -11.97 -3.03
N SER A 107 -17.56 -12.71 -3.57
CA SER A 107 -17.73 -14.15 -3.35
C SER A 107 -16.53 -14.99 -3.78
N ASP A 108 -15.95 -14.69 -4.95
CA ASP A 108 -14.85 -15.48 -5.52
C ASP A 108 -13.54 -15.20 -4.78
N VAL A 109 -13.37 -13.96 -4.27
CA VAL A 109 -12.22 -13.58 -3.44
C VAL A 109 -12.22 -14.35 -2.12
N GLU A 110 -13.39 -14.53 -1.50
CA GLU A 110 -13.53 -15.33 -0.26
C GLU A 110 -13.22 -16.81 -0.51
N GLU A 111 -13.66 -17.38 -1.64
CA GLU A 111 -13.36 -18.77 -2.00
C GLU A 111 -11.85 -18.99 -2.19
N LEU A 112 -11.17 -18.04 -2.85
CA LEU A 112 -9.71 -18.06 -3.03
C LEU A 112 -8.97 -17.98 -1.68
N LEU A 113 -9.43 -17.10 -0.79
CA LEU A 113 -8.87 -16.97 0.56
C LEU A 113 -9.03 -18.27 1.36
N ASN A 114 -10.23 -18.86 1.35
CA ASN A 114 -10.52 -20.12 2.05
C ASN A 114 -9.67 -21.27 1.50
N THR A 115 -9.49 -21.32 0.18
CA THR A 115 -8.62 -22.32 -0.47
C THR A 115 -7.15 -22.15 -0.05
N ALA A 116 -6.65 -20.92 0.03
CA ALA A 116 -5.29 -20.63 0.49
C ALA A 116 -5.09 -21.02 1.96
N ILE A 117 -6.06 -20.69 2.83
CA ILE A 117 -6.06 -21.07 4.24
C ILE A 117 -6.05 -22.60 4.38
N PHE A 118 -6.88 -23.30 3.62
CA PHE A 118 -6.94 -24.77 3.63
C PHE A 118 -5.61 -25.40 3.20
N LYS A 119 -5.00 -24.90 2.11
CA LYS A 119 -3.69 -25.37 1.65
C LYS A 119 -2.61 -25.15 2.70
N LYS A 120 -2.62 -24.00 3.38
CA LYS A 120 -1.69 -23.69 4.47
C LYS A 120 -1.86 -24.68 5.64
N LYS A 121 -3.10 -24.87 6.10
CA LYS A 121 -3.42 -25.80 7.18
C LYS A 121 -3.06 -27.26 6.84
N LYS A 122 -3.25 -27.67 5.58
CA LYS A 122 -2.84 -29.00 5.09
C LYS A 122 -1.31 -29.17 5.08
N ALA A 123 -0.55 -28.14 4.72
CA ALA A 123 0.91 -28.18 4.73
C ALA A 123 1.48 -28.25 6.16
N GLU A 124 0.84 -27.57 7.12
CA GLU A 124 1.24 -27.58 8.54
C GLU A 124 1.04 -28.94 9.21
N GLN A 125 0.02 -29.71 8.79
CA GLN A 125 -0.33 -31.00 9.39
C GLN A 125 0.62 -32.16 9.00
N VAL A 126 1.53 -31.95 8.05
CA VAL A 126 2.46 -32.98 7.55
C VAL A 126 3.78 -33.00 8.34
N HIS A 127 4.02 -32.03 9.24
CA HIS A 127 5.29 -31.90 9.96
C HIS A 127 5.32 -32.54 11.37
N GLU A 128 4.25 -33.23 11.79
CA GLU A 128 4.15 -33.77 13.16
C GLU A 128 4.36 -35.29 13.27
N HIS A 129 4.99 -35.94 12.29
CA HIS A 129 5.16 -37.41 12.33
C HIS A 129 6.49 -37.91 11.76
N VAL A 130 7.61 -37.45 12.33
CA VAL A 130 8.82 -38.27 12.46
C VAL A 130 9.58 -37.81 13.70
N ASP A 131 9.46 -38.58 14.78
CA ASP A 131 10.56 -39.05 15.63
C ASP A 131 9.92 -39.88 16.74
N ASP A 132 9.52 -41.11 16.39
CA ASP A 132 9.26 -42.15 17.38
C ASP A 132 10.58 -42.47 18.12
N PRO A 133 10.52 -42.77 19.42
CA PRO A 133 11.68 -42.98 20.26
C PRO A 133 12.31 -44.34 19.96
N ASP A 134 13.57 -44.36 19.53
CA ASP A 134 14.38 -45.57 19.62
C ASP A 134 14.72 -45.81 21.10
N ASP A 135 13.82 -46.53 21.77
CA ASP A 135 14.05 -47.37 22.94
C ASP A 135 15.22 -48.34 22.63
N PHE A 136 16.34 -48.18 23.33
CA PHE A 136 17.38 -49.20 23.51
C PHE A 136 17.86 -49.22 24.96
#